data_AF-A0A926URL2-F1
#
_entry.id   AF-A0A926URL2-F1
#
_cell.length_a   1.000
_cell.length_b   1.000
_cell.length_c   1.000
_cell.angle_alpha   90.00
_cell.angle_beta   90.00
_cell.angle_gamma   90.00
#
_symmetry.space_group_name_H-M   'P 1'
#
loop_
_entity.id
_entity.type
_entity.pdbx_description
1 polymer ?
#
loop_
_entity_poly.entity_id
_entity_poly.type
_entity_poly.pdbx_seq_one_letter_code
_entity_poly.pdbx_strand_id
1 'polypeptide(L)'
;MNDSPENFTQSLKKMMQTAGIASWQMLSDRAGVSRRAIDSLRKGNGANLKYADLAKLATVLQTNITDFMTEFVDKFTGESINNLYEQTEHSHEVINDRITHDVTVDCFDDLPSGMGNDLVEQNQKQNQGQNQERNLDLQAEYQLLLDRLEQQKQDLRSQLIREAVQQIESLILQLPSAIYAVQQNPQLPAKNILPLLRPLDLLLQQWQVKPIGAVGEQIAYDPQEHELMDQTMDQEQAIAVGDRVLVRYVGYKLGARLLYRARVSLPLH
;
A
#
# COMPACT_ATOMS: atom_id res chain seq x y z
N MET A 1 32.93 1.75 1.85
CA MET A 1 33.76 2.12 3.02
C MET A 1 32.91 3.08 3.85
N ASN A 2 32.37 2.80 5.04
CA ASN A 2 32.60 1.79 6.06
C ASN A 2 31.24 1.63 6.81
N ASP A 3 30.35 0.72 6.36
CA ASP A 3 29.04 0.48 6.98
C ASP A 3 29.20 -0.41 8.23
N SER A 4 30.02 0.06 9.17
CA SER A 4 30.26 -0.66 10.42
C SER A 4 29.11 -0.38 11.39
N PRO A 5 28.62 -1.39 12.14
CA PRO A 5 27.60 -1.24 13.20
C PRO A 5 28.03 -0.27 14.32
N GLU A 6 29.29 0.15 14.31
CA GLU A 6 29.84 1.19 15.16
C GLU A 6 29.20 2.57 14.91
N ASN A 7 28.85 2.93 13.67
CA ASN A 7 28.26 4.23 13.37
C ASN A 7 26.85 4.38 13.93
N PHE A 8 25.96 3.40 13.69
CA PHE A 8 24.59 3.43 14.24
C PHE A 8 24.58 3.39 15.78
N THR A 9 25.50 2.64 16.38
CA THR A 9 25.63 2.61 17.83
C THR A 9 26.07 3.99 18.37
N GLN A 10 26.95 4.69 17.68
CA GLN A 10 27.40 6.04 18.07
C GLN A 10 26.29 7.08 17.88
N SER A 11 25.60 7.09 16.73
CA SER A 11 24.46 7.98 16.48
C SER A 11 23.36 7.80 17.52
N LEU A 12 23.00 6.56 17.84
CA LEU A 12 21.96 6.29 18.84
C LEU A 12 22.41 6.70 20.25
N LYS A 13 23.71 6.54 20.58
CA LYS A 13 24.27 6.98 21.86
C LYS A 13 24.25 8.52 21.98
N LYS A 14 24.56 9.24 20.89
CA LYS A 14 24.49 10.70 20.84
C LYS A 14 23.06 11.19 21.10
N MET A 15 22.08 10.57 20.43
CA MET A 15 20.66 10.90 20.65
C MET A 15 20.20 10.60 22.08
N MET A 16 20.64 9.48 22.67
CA MET A 16 20.35 9.18 24.08
C MET A 16 20.93 10.20 25.05
N GLN A 17 22.14 10.71 24.78
CA GLN A 17 22.74 11.76 25.60
C GLN A 17 21.93 13.05 25.54
N THR A 18 21.49 13.45 24.35
CA THR A 18 20.60 14.62 24.17
C THR A 18 19.27 14.42 24.91
N ALA A 19 18.72 13.21 24.91
CA ALA A 19 17.48 12.87 25.60
C ALA A 19 17.66 12.58 27.11
N GLY A 20 18.88 12.68 27.66
CA GLY A 20 19.17 12.44 29.07
C GLY A 20 19.05 10.96 29.50
N ILE A 21 19.21 10.01 28.58
CA ILE A 21 19.07 8.57 28.82
C ILE A 21 20.45 7.94 29.00
N ALA A 22 20.73 7.45 30.21
CA ALA A 22 22.07 6.97 30.58
C ALA A 22 22.39 5.53 30.13
N SER A 23 21.39 4.71 29.78
CA SER A 23 21.62 3.30 29.41
C SER A 23 20.62 2.75 28.40
N TRP A 24 21.05 1.74 27.63
CA TRP A 24 20.21 1.04 26.65
C TRP A 24 19.01 0.34 27.29
N GLN A 25 19.20 -0.13 28.53
CA GLN A 25 18.12 -0.71 29.31
C GLN A 25 17.06 0.35 29.64
N MET A 26 17.50 1.53 30.09
CA MET A 26 16.61 2.65 30.37
C MET A 26 15.87 3.13 29.11
N LEU A 27 16.52 3.10 27.94
CA LEU A 27 15.86 3.38 26.66
C LEU A 27 14.76 2.35 26.36
N SER A 28 15.05 1.06 26.54
CA SER A 28 14.09 -0.05 26.33
C SER A 28 12.87 0.10 27.24
N ASP A 29 13.13 0.35 28.53
CA ASP A 29 12.10 0.44 29.56
C ASP A 29 11.23 1.69 29.36
N ARG A 30 11.84 2.83 28.98
CA ARG A 30 11.13 4.10 28.79
C ARG A 30 10.36 4.16 27.47
N ALA A 31 10.88 3.55 26.40
CA ALA A 31 10.19 3.48 25.12
C ALA A 31 9.19 2.31 25.03
N GLY A 32 9.20 1.39 26.01
CA GLY A 32 8.33 0.21 25.99
C GLY A 32 8.58 -0.68 24.76
N VAL A 33 9.83 -0.75 24.31
CA VAL A 33 10.27 -1.58 23.19
C VAL A 33 11.18 -2.69 23.68
N SER A 34 11.24 -3.81 22.96
CA SER A 34 12.11 -4.91 23.32
C SER A 34 13.60 -4.57 23.16
N ARG A 35 14.48 -5.13 23.99
CA ARG A 35 15.94 -4.96 23.85
C ARG A 35 16.46 -5.40 22.48
N ARG A 36 15.81 -6.42 21.89
CA ARG A 36 16.11 -6.87 20.52
C ARG A 36 15.85 -5.78 19.49
N ALA A 37 14.87 -4.90 19.69
CA ALA A 37 14.61 -3.78 18.79
C ALA A 37 15.77 -2.77 18.81
N ILE A 38 16.29 -2.46 20.01
CA ILE A 38 17.46 -1.58 20.16
C ILE A 38 18.71 -2.21 19.52
N ASP A 39 18.91 -3.52 19.72
CA ASP A 39 20.04 -4.24 19.09
C ASP A 39 19.90 -4.32 17.56
N SER A 40 18.68 -4.43 17.02
CA SER A 40 18.43 -4.38 15.58
C SER A 40 18.79 -3.01 14.99
N LEU A 41 18.45 -1.91 15.68
CA LEU A 41 18.85 -0.56 15.25
C LEU A 41 20.37 -0.38 15.26
N ARG A 42 21.02 -0.82 16.33
CA ARG A 42 22.49 -0.75 16.46
C ARG A 42 23.22 -1.54 15.38
N LYS A 43 22.62 -2.63 14.89
CA LYS A 43 23.15 -3.47 13.81
C LYS A 43 22.78 -2.96 12.41
N GLY A 44 22.11 -1.82 12.29
CA GLY A 44 21.69 -1.25 11.00
C GLY A 44 20.45 -1.93 10.38
N ASN A 45 19.70 -2.71 11.16
CA ASN A 45 18.50 -3.41 10.69
C ASN A 45 17.22 -2.68 11.09
N GLY A 46 17.23 -1.33 11.07
CA GLY A 46 16.08 -0.52 11.45
C GLY A 46 14.85 -0.77 10.57
N ALA A 47 15.04 -1.10 9.29
CA ALA A 47 13.97 -1.42 8.34
C ALA A 47 13.13 -2.65 8.72
N ASN A 48 13.67 -3.56 9.55
CA ASN A 48 12.96 -4.77 9.99
C ASN A 48 12.09 -4.54 11.23
N LEU A 49 12.10 -3.33 11.81
CA LEU A 49 11.30 -3.00 12.98
C LEU A 49 9.93 -2.49 12.57
N LYS A 50 8.94 -2.75 13.43
CA LYS A 50 7.61 -2.17 13.23
C LYS A 50 7.69 -0.67 13.40
N TYR A 51 6.96 0.06 12.56
CA TYR A 51 6.83 1.52 12.68
C TYR A 51 6.45 1.97 14.09
N ALA A 52 5.56 1.23 14.76
CA ALA A 52 5.17 1.54 16.14
C ALA A 52 6.35 1.53 17.13
N ASP A 53 7.35 0.66 16.95
CA ASP A 53 8.52 0.59 17.82
C ASP A 53 9.51 1.73 17.49
N LEU A 54 9.64 2.08 16.22
CA LEU A 54 10.45 3.22 15.76
C LEU A 54 9.86 4.56 16.23
N ALA A 55 8.54 4.72 16.15
CA ALA A 55 7.82 5.89 16.64
C ALA A 55 8.02 6.09 18.14
N LYS A 56 7.85 5.03 18.95
CA LYS A 56 8.08 5.08 20.40
C LYS A 56 9.52 5.48 20.74
N LEU A 57 10.51 4.97 20.01
CA LEU A 57 11.91 5.32 20.21
C LEU A 57 12.19 6.78 19.84
N ALA A 58 11.71 7.27 18.70
CA ALA A 58 11.85 8.66 18.29
C ALA A 58 11.20 9.63 19.30
N THR A 59 10.00 9.29 19.81
CA THR A 59 9.31 10.07 20.85
C THR A 59 10.15 10.17 22.13
N VAL A 60 10.71 9.06 22.60
CA VAL A 60 11.52 9.05 23.84
C VAL A 60 12.87 9.75 23.65
N LEU A 61 13.43 9.67 22.45
CA LEU A 61 14.67 10.36 22.09
C LEU A 61 14.46 11.83 21.72
N GLN A 62 13.22 12.33 21.80
CA GLN A 62 12.84 13.72 21.48
C GLN A 62 13.28 14.16 20.08
N THR A 63 13.25 13.24 19.12
CA THR A 63 13.65 13.50 17.74
C THR A 63 12.45 13.32 16.81
N ASN A 64 12.46 14.03 15.68
CA ASN A 64 11.43 13.84 14.67
C ASN A 64 11.54 12.41 14.10
N ILE A 65 10.39 11.72 13.94
CA ILE A 65 10.38 10.38 13.37
C ILE A 65 10.98 10.34 11.97
N THR A 66 10.85 11.40 11.17
CA THR A 66 11.45 11.49 9.83
C THR A 66 12.97 11.52 9.92
N ASP A 67 13.55 12.38 10.75
CA ASP A 67 15.01 12.45 10.96
C ASP A 67 15.56 11.13 11.51
N PHE A 68 14.80 10.49 12.41
CA PHE A 68 15.14 9.18 12.96
C PHE A 68 15.13 8.08 11.89
N MET A 69 14.14 8.09 10.99
CA MET A 69 14.04 7.14 9.90
C MET A 69 15.17 7.35 8.89
N THR A 70 15.52 8.60 8.56
CA THR A 70 16.65 8.92 7.68
C THR A 70 17.98 8.40 8.26
N GLU A 71 18.17 8.54 9.58
CA GLU A 71 19.41 8.10 10.24
C GLU A 71 19.52 6.57 10.37
N PHE A 72 18.42 5.84 10.62
CA PHE A 72 18.46 4.42 11.01
C PHE A 72 17.77 3.43 10.05
N VAL A 73 16.99 3.92 9.09
CA VAL A 73 16.19 3.09 8.18
C VAL A 73 16.49 3.41 6.72
N ASP A 74 16.61 4.68 6.37
CA ASP A 74 16.55 5.13 4.98
C ASP A 74 17.91 5.66 4.49
N LYS A 75 18.78 4.75 4.06
CA LYS A 75 19.90 5.08 3.16
C LYS A 75 19.52 4.94 1.67
N PHE A 76 18.23 5.02 1.31
CA PHE A 76 17.79 4.81 -0.07
C PHE A 76 16.81 5.88 -0.58
N THR A 77 17.05 7.16 -0.30
CA THR A 77 16.33 8.28 -0.98
C THR A 77 17.16 9.55 -1.24
N GLY A 78 18.50 9.50 -1.12
CA GLY A 78 19.36 10.68 -1.36
C GLY A 78 19.63 11.03 -2.84
N GLU A 79 19.71 10.03 -3.74
CA GLU A 79 20.05 10.28 -5.15
C GLU A 79 18.83 10.55 -6.05
N SER A 80 17.62 10.13 -5.63
CA SER A 80 16.41 10.33 -6.42
C SER A 80 15.62 11.59 -6.06
N ILE A 81 15.86 12.19 -4.88
CA ILE A 81 15.18 13.43 -4.47
C ILE A 81 15.98 14.66 -4.97
N ASN A 82 17.31 14.66 -4.94
CA ASN A 82 18.12 15.82 -5.39
C ASN A 82 17.94 16.16 -6.88
N ASN A 83 17.73 15.16 -7.75
CA ASN A 83 17.45 15.39 -9.17
C ASN A 83 16.08 16.03 -9.45
N LEU A 84 15.18 16.08 -8.46
CA LEU A 84 13.90 16.81 -8.56
C LEU A 84 13.96 18.19 -7.87
N TYR A 85 15.03 18.50 -7.12
CA TYR A 85 15.24 19.80 -6.47
C TYR A 85 16.17 20.75 -7.27
N GLU A 86 17.03 20.24 -8.16
CA GLU A 86 17.87 21.09 -9.02
C GLU A 86 17.09 21.87 -10.10
N GLN A 87 15.87 21.44 -10.45
CA GLN A 87 15.01 22.17 -11.40
C GLN A 87 14.23 23.33 -10.76
N THR A 88 14.28 23.49 -9.44
CA THR A 88 13.62 24.61 -8.72
C THR A 88 14.59 25.70 -8.26
N GLU A 89 15.91 25.53 -8.42
CA GLU A 89 16.92 26.53 -8.03
C GLU A 89 17.11 27.69 -9.02
N HIS A 90 16.31 27.79 -10.09
CA HIS A 90 16.29 28.99 -10.96
C HIS A 90 15.27 30.07 -10.51
N SER A 91 14.71 29.97 -9.30
CA SER A 91 13.79 31.01 -8.78
C SER A 91 14.00 31.40 -7.31
N HIS A 92 15.04 30.89 -6.63
CA HIS A 92 15.28 31.15 -5.20
C HIS A 92 16.43 32.14 -4.89
N GLU A 93 16.91 32.91 -5.86
CA GLU A 93 17.95 33.95 -5.63
C GLU A 93 17.41 35.28 -5.06
N VAL A 94 16.15 35.35 -4.59
CA VAL A 94 15.56 36.61 -4.08
C VAL A 94 15.27 36.60 -2.57
N ILE A 95 15.40 35.45 -1.88
CA ILE A 95 14.87 35.35 -0.49
C ILE A 95 15.97 35.32 0.59
N ASN A 96 17.17 34.80 0.33
CA ASN A 96 18.17 34.63 1.40
C ASN A 96 19.07 35.85 1.69
N ASP A 97 18.98 36.93 0.91
CA ASP A 97 19.82 38.12 1.14
C ASP A 97 19.23 39.10 2.17
N ARG A 98 18.05 38.80 2.74
CA ARG A 98 17.33 39.70 3.65
C ARG A 98 17.32 39.27 5.12
N ILE A 99 17.80 38.05 5.44
CA ILE A 99 17.73 37.51 6.82
C ILE A 99 19.05 37.65 7.57
N THR A 100 20.19 37.87 6.90
CA THR A 100 21.50 37.94 7.58
C THR A 100 21.98 39.36 7.89
N HIS A 101 21.20 40.41 7.58
CA HIS A 101 21.64 41.80 7.77
C HIS A 101 20.98 42.58 8.90
N ASP A 102 20.09 41.98 9.71
CA ASP A 102 19.36 42.76 10.74
C ASP A 102 19.41 42.16 12.16
N VAL A 103 20.33 41.23 12.41
CA VAL A 103 20.68 40.83 13.79
C VAL A 103 22.06 41.39 14.12
N THR A 104 22.19 42.71 14.14
CA THR A 104 23.19 43.36 14.98
C THR A 104 22.68 43.34 16.41
N VAL A 105 23.23 42.41 17.20
CA VAL A 105 23.18 42.49 18.65
C VAL A 105 24.15 43.60 19.06
N ASP A 106 23.67 44.84 19.09
CA ASP A 106 24.39 45.92 19.76
C ASP A 106 23.80 46.13 21.17
N CYS A 107 24.70 45.93 22.14
CA CYS A 107 24.77 46.55 23.45
C CYS A 107 23.51 46.55 24.34
N PHE A 108 23.56 45.62 25.29
CA PHE A 108 22.83 45.67 26.55
C PHE A 108 23.46 46.78 27.42
N ASP A 109 22.81 47.94 27.53
CA ASP A 109 22.89 48.83 28.69
C ASP A 109 21.72 49.84 28.65
N ASP A 110 21.05 50.01 29.79
CA ASP A 110 19.94 50.91 30.13
C ASP A 110 18.50 50.60 29.65
N LEU A 111 17.73 49.99 30.57
CA LEU A 111 16.28 49.84 30.55
C LEU A 111 15.54 51.13 30.97
N PRO A 112 14.39 51.44 30.35
CA PRO A 112 13.24 51.98 31.07
C PRO A 112 12.08 50.98 31.11
N SER A 113 11.64 50.69 32.33
CA SER A 113 10.55 49.78 32.67
C SER A 113 9.20 50.33 32.18
N GLY A 114 8.49 49.62 31.28
CA GLY A 114 7.05 49.86 31.11
C GLY A 114 6.35 49.50 29.79
N MET A 115 7.04 49.23 28.67
CA MET A 115 6.36 48.98 27.37
C MET A 115 6.79 47.68 26.63
N GLY A 116 7.68 46.87 27.21
CA GLY A 116 8.26 45.69 26.55
C GLY A 116 7.40 44.42 26.58
N ASN A 117 6.44 44.30 27.51
CA ASN A 117 5.67 43.05 27.66
C ASN A 117 4.61 42.87 26.55
N ASP A 118 3.95 43.95 26.11
CA ASP A 118 2.85 43.85 25.13
C ASP A 118 3.34 43.41 23.73
N LEU A 119 4.52 43.88 23.31
CA LEU A 119 5.13 43.55 22.01
C LEU A 119 5.70 42.13 21.96
N VAL A 120 6.25 41.65 23.09
CA VAL A 120 6.75 40.27 23.23
C VAL A 120 5.58 39.30 23.29
N GLU A 121 4.50 39.64 23.98
CA GLU A 121 3.31 38.80 24.11
C GLU A 121 2.52 38.72 22.78
N GLN A 122 2.51 39.79 21.97
CA GLN A 122 1.92 39.78 20.62
C GLN A 122 2.72 38.92 19.64
N ASN A 123 4.05 39.02 19.63
CA ASN A 123 4.91 38.17 18.80
C ASN A 123 4.82 36.69 19.19
N GLN A 124 4.71 36.38 20.48
CA GLN A 124 4.53 35.01 20.95
C GLN A 124 3.17 34.43 20.55
N LYS A 125 2.08 35.21 20.68
CA LYS A 125 0.74 34.79 20.25
C LYS A 125 0.65 34.60 18.73
N GLN A 126 1.30 35.47 17.94
CA GLN A 126 1.37 35.32 16.48
C GLN A 126 2.16 34.08 16.06
N ASN A 127 3.35 33.85 16.64
CA ASN A 127 4.14 32.66 16.34
C ASN A 127 3.43 31.37 16.77
N GLN A 128 2.71 31.38 17.90
CA GLN A 128 1.90 30.25 18.33
C GLN A 128 0.74 29.97 17.38
N GLY A 129 0.02 31.00 16.92
CA GLY A 129 -1.04 30.87 15.92
C GLY A 129 -0.52 30.31 14.58
N GLN A 130 0.57 30.87 14.07
CA GLN A 130 1.20 30.41 12.82
C GLN A 130 1.73 28.97 12.91
N ASN A 131 2.28 28.57 14.06
CA ASN A 131 2.73 27.21 14.29
C ASN A 131 1.55 26.22 14.42
N GLN A 132 0.44 26.65 15.01
CA GLN A 132 -0.79 25.85 15.07
C GLN A 132 -1.40 25.66 13.68
N GLU A 133 -1.47 26.72 12.87
CA GLU A 133 -1.94 26.65 11.48
C GLU A 133 -1.07 25.71 10.63
N ARG A 134 0.25 25.85 10.67
CA ARG A 134 1.16 24.92 9.96
C ARG A 134 1.01 23.48 10.44
N ASN A 135 0.76 23.25 11.73
CA ASN A 135 0.55 21.89 12.23
C ASN A 135 -0.75 21.29 11.70
N LEU A 136 -1.82 22.10 11.59
CA LEU A 136 -3.10 21.68 11.02
C LEU A 136 -2.96 21.38 9.52
N ASP A 137 -2.25 22.22 8.78
CA ASP A 137 -1.99 22.01 7.35
C ASP A 137 -1.18 20.72 7.11
N LEU A 138 -0.13 20.50 7.89
CA LEU A 138 0.68 19.29 7.84
C LEU A 138 -0.13 18.03 8.19
N GLN A 139 -1.04 18.11 9.15
CA GLN A 139 -1.93 17.00 9.49
C GLN A 139 -2.90 16.68 8.34
N ALA A 140 -3.45 17.71 7.70
CA ALA A 140 -4.33 17.54 6.55
C ALA A 140 -3.59 16.91 5.36
N GLU A 141 -2.36 17.35 5.08
CA GLU A 141 -1.52 16.80 4.01
C GLU A 141 -1.11 15.35 4.30
N TYR A 142 -0.78 15.03 5.55
CA TYR A 142 -0.50 13.65 5.96
C TYR A 142 -1.71 12.74 5.74
N GLN A 143 -2.91 13.20 6.07
CA GLN A 143 -4.13 12.42 5.84
C GLN A 143 -4.36 12.17 4.35
N LEU A 144 -4.17 13.20 3.53
CA LEU A 144 -4.26 13.07 2.07
C LEU A 144 -3.25 12.05 1.53
N LEU A 145 -2.03 12.05 2.07
CA LEU A 145 -1.00 11.09 1.68
C LEU A 145 -1.37 9.66 2.07
N LEU A 146 -1.93 9.45 3.26
CA LEU A 146 -2.41 8.14 3.70
C LEU A 146 -3.52 7.62 2.78
N ASP A 147 -4.48 8.47 2.45
CA ASP A 147 -5.58 8.11 1.56
C ASP A 147 -5.04 7.75 0.17
N ARG A 148 -4.07 8.52 -0.35
CA ARG A 148 -3.40 8.24 -1.62
C ARG A 148 -2.66 6.89 -1.60
N LEU A 149 -1.95 6.57 -0.52
CA LEU A 149 -1.25 5.29 -0.39
C LEU A 149 -2.24 4.11 -0.38
N GLU A 150 -3.37 4.26 0.30
CA GLU A 150 -4.40 3.24 0.31
C GLU A 150 -5.00 3.04 -1.08
N GLN A 151 -5.30 4.14 -1.79
CA GLN A 151 -5.76 4.08 -3.17
C GLN A 151 -4.75 3.39 -4.10
N GLN A 152 -3.48 3.80 -4.06
CA GLN A 152 -2.43 3.18 -4.87
C GLN A 152 -2.33 1.67 -4.62
N LYS A 153 -2.36 1.25 -3.36
CA LYS A 153 -2.33 -0.17 -2.99
C LYS A 153 -3.55 -0.93 -3.55
N GLN A 154 -4.74 -0.33 -3.50
CA GLN A 154 -5.95 -0.93 -4.06
C GLN A 154 -5.86 -1.04 -5.59
N ASP A 155 -5.30 -0.04 -6.26
CA ASP A 155 -5.10 -0.04 -7.71
C ASP A 155 -4.10 -1.10 -8.15
N LEU A 156 -2.93 -1.15 -7.51
CA LEU A 156 -1.91 -2.17 -7.74
C LEU A 156 -2.46 -3.58 -7.53
N ARG A 157 -3.22 -3.79 -6.44
CA ARG A 157 -3.87 -5.08 -6.18
C ARG A 157 -4.84 -5.46 -7.30
N SER A 158 -5.62 -4.49 -7.79
CA SER A 158 -6.59 -4.71 -8.85
C SER A 158 -5.91 -4.99 -10.19
N GLN A 159 -4.78 -4.35 -10.48
CA GLN A 159 -3.95 -4.62 -11.66
C GLN A 159 -3.41 -6.05 -11.61
N LEU A 160 -2.79 -6.44 -10.50
CA LEU A 160 -2.25 -7.79 -10.32
C LEU A 160 -3.31 -8.87 -10.50
N ILE A 161 -4.50 -8.70 -9.90
CA ILE A 161 -5.58 -9.68 -10.05
C ILE A 161 -6.00 -9.80 -11.52
N ARG A 162 -6.13 -8.69 -12.25
CA ARG A 162 -6.49 -8.73 -13.67
C ARG A 162 -5.44 -9.44 -14.50
N GLU A 163 -4.16 -9.11 -14.32
CA GLU A 163 -3.05 -9.74 -15.04
C GLU A 163 -2.95 -11.23 -14.73
N ALA A 164 -3.05 -11.60 -13.45
CA ALA A 164 -3.01 -12.99 -13.02
C ALA A 164 -4.16 -13.79 -13.66
N VAL A 165 -5.40 -13.27 -13.60
CA VAL A 165 -6.58 -13.91 -14.21
C VAL A 165 -6.41 -14.08 -15.72
N GLN A 166 -5.84 -13.10 -16.42
CA GLN A 166 -5.53 -13.22 -17.84
C GLN A 166 -4.47 -14.30 -18.12
N GLN A 167 -3.40 -14.38 -17.32
CA GLN A 167 -2.37 -15.40 -17.50
C GLN A 167 -2.89 -16.82 -17.28
N ILE A 168 -3.84 -16.99 -16.35
CA ILE A 168 -4.45 -18.30 -16.06
C ILE A 168 -5.76 -18.53 -16.81
N GLU A 169 -6.13 -17.66 -17.76
CA GLU A 169 -7.41 -17.70 -18.49
C GLU A 169 -7.68 -19.10 -19.05
N SER A 170 -6.73 -19.65 -19.79
CA SER A 170 -6.86 -20.98 -20.40
C SER A 170 -7.12 -22.05 -19.35
N LEU A 171 -6.44 -21.98 -18.20
CA LEU A 171 -6.62 -22.94 -17.12
C LEU A 171 -8.02 -22.83 -16.52
N ILE A 172 -8.49 -21.62 -16.19
CA ILE A 172 -9.81 -21.44 -15.56
C ILE A 172 -10.96 -21.78 -16.52
N LEU A 173 -10.78 -21.57 -17.83
CA LEU A 173 -11.79 -21.93 -18.84
C LEU A 173 -11.85 -23.45 -19.10
N GLN A 174 -10.71 -24.15 -19.09
CA GLN A 174 -10.65 -25.59 -19.39
C GLN A 174 -10.85 -26.48 -18.17
N LEU A 175 -10.51 -26.00 -16.98
CA LEU A 175 -10.55 -26.80 -15.75
C LEU A 175 -11.94 -27.36 -15.44
N PRO A 176 -13.05 -26.59 -15.52
CA PRO A 176 -14.39 -27.14 -15.29
C PRO A 176 -14.74 -28.30 -16.22
N SER A 177 -14.36 -28.21 -17.50
CA SER A 177 -14.59 -29.28 -18.49
C SER A 177 -13.74 -30.51 -18.18
N ALA A 178 -12.50 -30.32 -17.73
CA ALA A 178 -11.65 -31.42 -17.27
C ALA A 178 -12.22 -32.11 -16.01
N ILE A 179 -12.70 -31.33 -15.04
CA ILE A 179 -13.39 -31.85 -13.84
C ILE A 179 -14.62 -32.67 -14.26
N TYR A 180 -15.45 -32.13 -15.16
CA TYR A 180 -16.63 -32.81 -15.67
C TYR A 180 -16.27 -34.14 -16.37
N ALA A 181 -15.24 -34.15 -17.22
CA ALA A 181 -14.78 -35.37 -17.89
C ALA A 181 -14.30 -36.46 -16.91
N VAL A 182 -13.60 -36.06 -15.83
CA VAL A 182 -13.17 -36.99 -14.77
C VAL A 182 -14.34 -37.50 -13.95
N GLN A 183 -15.36 -36.68 -13.71
CA GLN A 183 -16.60 -37.12 -13.05
C GLN A 183 -17.35 -38.17 -13.89
N GLN A 184 -17.41 -37.97 -15.21
CA GLN A 184 -18.06 -38.91 -16.13
C GLN A 184 -17.22 -40.18 -16.38
N ASN A 185 -15.90 -40.11 -16.21
CA ASN A 185 -15.01 -41.27 -16.29
C ASN A 185 -14.11 -41.41 -15.05
N PRO A 186 -14.62 -42.01 -13.96
CA PRO A 186 -13.88 -42.12 -12.68
C PRO A 186 -12.65 -43.03 -12.72
N GLN A 187 -12.44 -43.79 -13.80
CA GLN A 187 -11.27 -44.67 -13.99
C GLN A 187 -10.00 -43.87 -14.33
N LEU A 188 -10.13 -42.58 -14.64
CA LEU A 188 -9.00 -41.73 -14.96
C LEU A 188 -8.16 -41.41 -13.70
N PRO A 189 -6.83 -41.55 -13.76
CA PRO A 189 -5.95 -41.23 -12.63
C PRO A 189 -6.00 -39.75 -12.23
N ALA A 190 -6.47 -38.87 -13.14
CA ALA A 190 -6.66 -37.44 -12.91
C ALA A 190 -7.59 -37.12 -11.73
N LYS A 191 -8.47 -38.04 -11.31
CA LYS A 191 -9.30 -37.89 -10.09
C LYS A 191 -8.48 -37.56 -8.85
N ASN A 192 -7.25 -38.08 -8.77
CA ASN A 192 -6.37 -37.88 -7.62
C ASN A 192 -5.69 -36.50 -7.62
N ILE A 193 -5.67 -35.81 -8.76
CA ILE A 193 -5.03 -34.50 -8.93
C ILE A 193 -6.03 -33.37 -8.65
N LEU A 194 -7.34 -33.58 -8.86
CA LEU A 194 -8.37 -32.58 -8.61
C LEU A 194 -8.32 -31.94 -7.21
N PRO A 195 -8.08 -32.69 -6.11
CA PRO A 195 -7.97 -32.08 -4.78
C PRO A 195 -6.81 -31.08 -4.65
N LEU A 196 -5.75 -31.24 -5.45
CA LEU A 196 -4.60 -30.33 -5.43
C LEU A 196 -4.91 -28.97 -6.07
N LEU A 197 -6.00 -28.88 -6.83
CA LEU A 197 -6.45 -27.65 -7.48
C LEU A 197 -7.42 -26.84 -6.61
N ARG A 198 -7.86 -27.36 -5.46
CA ARG A 198 -8.73 -26.64 -4.50
C ARG A 198 -8.20 -25.27 -4.06
N PRO A 199 -6.88 -25.04 -3.86
CA PRO A 199 -6.37 -23.70 -3.55
C PRO A 199 -6.68 -22.67 -4.63
N LEU A 200 -6.79 -23.09 -5.91
CA LEU A 200 -7.17 -22.21 -7.01
C LEU A 200 -8.63 -21.75 -6.87
N ASP A 201 -9.54 -22.66 -6.51
CA ASP A 201 -10.96 -22.31 -6.30
C ASP A 201 -11.12 -21.27 -5.17
N LEU A 202 -10.38 -21.46 -4.07
CA LEU A 202 -10.36 -20.51 -2.94
C LEU A 202 -9.81 -19.15 -3.36
N LEU A 203 -8.77 -19.14 -4.21
CA LEU A 203 -8.16 -17.92 -4.73
C LEU A 203 -9.14 -17.14 -5.61
N LEU A 204 -9.82 -17.83 -6.53
CA LEU A 204 -10.85 -17.23 -7.39
C LEU A 204 -12.01 -16.67 -6.55
N GLN A 205 -12.45 -17.39 -5.51
CA GLN A 205 -13.46 -16.91 -4.58
C GLN A 205 -13.00 -15.65 -3.83
N GLN A 206 -11.75 -15.62 -3.34
CA GLN A 206 -11.19 -14.45 -2.67
C GLN A 206 -11.12 -13.22 -3.60
N TRP A 207 -10.83 -13.45 -4.87
CA TRP A 207 -10.85 -12.42 -5.91
C TRP A 207 -12.26 -12.05 -6.38
N GLN A 208 -13.30 -12.68 -5.84
CA GLN A 208 -14.71 -12.50 -6.24
C GLN A 208 -14.96 -12.84 -7.72
N VAL A 209 -14.16 -13.77 -8.26
CA VAL A 209 -14.39 -14.37 -9.58
C VAL A 209 -15.47 -15.43 -9.42
N LYS A 210 -16.61 -15.23 -10.09
CA LYS A 210 -17.77 -16.12 -10.04
C LYS A 210 -17.99 -16.81 -11.37
N PRO A 211 -18.23 -18.14 -11.39
CA PRO A 211 -18.60 -18.85 -12.60
C PRO A 211 -20.02 -18.49 -13.05
N ILE A 212 -20.26 -18.56 -14.35
CA ILE A 212 -21.58 -18.41 -14.99
C ILE A 212 -22.09 -19.83 -15.30
N GLY A 213 -22.84 -20.38 -14.35
CA GLY A 213 -23.32 -21.77 -14.37
C GLY A 213 -22.23 -22.82 -14.19
N ALA A 214 -22.62 -24.10 -14.21
CA ALA A 214 -21.72 -25.25 -14.17
C ALA A 214 -21.77 -26.04 -15.49
N VAL A 215 -20.67 -26.71 -15.86
CA VAL A 215 -20.63 -27.57 -17.06
C VAL A 215 -21.72 -28.65 -16.97
N GLY A 216 -22.55 -28.76 -18.00
CA GLY A 216 -23.67 -29.69 -18.06
C GLY A 216 -24.95 -29.20 -17.37
N GLU A 217 -24.95 -28.01 -16.78
CA GLU A 217 -26.14 -27.38 -16.20
C GLU A 217 -27.03 -26.76 -17.30
N GLN A 218 -28.34 -26.80 -17.10
CA GLN A 218 -29.31 -26.12 -17.94
C GLN A 218 -29.76 -24.79 -17.32
N ILE A 219 -29.35 -23.68 -17.92
CA ILE A 219 -29.64 -22.32 -17.42
C ILE A 219 -30.49 -21.53 -18.41
N ALA A 220 -31.12 -20.46 -17.94
CA ALA A 220 -31.85 -19.53 -18.80
C ALA A 220 -30.87 -18.71 -19.65
N TYR A 221 -31.12 -18.61 -20.94
CA TYR A 221 -30.24 -17.93 -21.88
C TYR A 221 -30.27 -16.41 -21.68
N ASP A 222 -29.11 -15.81 -21.43
CA ASP A 222 -28.89 -14.37 -21.43
C ASP A 222 -27.79 -14.03 -22.46
N PRO A 223 -28.10 -13.29 -23.54
CA PRO A 223 -27.11 -12.86 -24.55
C PRO A 223 -25.96 -12.00 -23.99
N GLN A 224 -26.13 -11.37 -22.83
CA GLN A 224 -25.07 -10.60 -22.19
C GLN A 224 -24.02 -11.54 -21.59
N GLU A 225 -24.46 -12.66 -21.01
CA GLU A 225 -23.61 -13.59 -20.26
C GLU A 225 -23.24 -14.84 -21.06
N HIS A 226 -23.96 -15.16 -22.14
CA HIS A 226 -23.83 -16.41 -22.89
C HIS A 226 -23.48 -16.20 -24.36
N GLU A 227 -22.75 -17.18 -24.91
CA GLU A 227 -22.39 -17.28 -26.32
C GLU A 227 -22.82 -18.66 -26.84
N LEU A 228 -23.63 -18.70 -27.91
CA LEU A 228 -24.07 -19.94 -28.52
C LEU A 228 -22.96 -20.54 -29.40
N MET A 229 -22.62 -21.81 -29.15
CA MET A 229 -21.59 -22.52 -29.92
C MET A 229 -22.03 -22.95 -31.32
N ASP A 230 -23.29 -23.35 -31.45
CA ASP A 230 -23.83 -23.90 -32.69
C ASP A 230 -24.62 -22.82 -33.42
N GLN A 231 -23.93 -21.98 -34.21
CA GLN A 231 -24.58 -21.13 -35.22
C GLN A 231 -24.81 -21.87 -36.54
N THR A 232 -24.45 -23.15 -36.61
CA THR A 232 -24.33 -23.94 -37.86
C THR A 232 -25.43 -24.96 -38.08
N MET A 233 -26.44 -25.04 -37.23
CA MET A 233 -27.64 -25.81 -37.57
C MET A 233 -28.56 -24.91 -38.39
N ASP A 234 -28.88 -25.35 -39.60
CA ASP A 234 -29.89 -24.81 -40.53
C ASP A 234 -31.31 -24.84 -39.95
N GLN A 235 -31.48 -24.47 -38.68
CA GLN A 235 -32.74 -24.43 -37.97
C GLN A 235 -32.98 -23.00 -37.48
N GLU A 236 -34.00 -22.39 -38.07
CA GLU A 236 -34.61 -21.09 -37.76
C GLU A 236 -35.23 -21.02 -36.35
N GLN A 237 -34.65 -21.67 -35.35
CA GLN A 237 -35.05 -21.49 -33.96
C GLN A 237 -34.24 -20.36 -33.37
N ALA A 238 -34.80 -19.14 -33.53
CA ALA A 238 -34.37 -17.98 -32.79
C ALA A 238 -34.55 -18.26 -31.29
N ILE A 239 -33.44 -18.54 -30.61
CA ILE A 239 -33.40 -18.64 -29.15
C ILE A 239 -33.78 -17.28 -28.57
N ALA A 240 -34.81 -17.27 -27.72
CA ALA A 240 -35.22 -16.10 -26.98
C ALA A 240 -34.45 -15.99 -25.65
N VAL A 241 -34.35 -14.77 -25.14
CA VAL A 241 -33.85 -14.52 -23.79
C VAL A 241 -34.74 -15.28 -22.80
N GLY A 242 -34.12 -16.11 -21.96
CA GLY A 242 -34.82 -16.95 -20.98
C GLY A 242 -34.95 -18.43 -21.38
N ASP A 243 -34.69 -18.79 -22.63
CA ASP A 243 -34.78 -20.18 -23.08
C ASP A 243 -33.72 -21.07 -22.41
N ARG A 244 -34.03 -22.36 -22.24
CA ARG A 244 -33.11 -23.31 -21.60
C ARG A 244 -31.95 -23.67 -22.52
N VAL A 245 -30.73 -23.40 -22.06
CA VAL A 245 -29.49 -23.72 -22.75
C VAL A 245 -28.57 -24.53 -21.84
N LEU A 246 -27.79 -25.42 -22.44
CA LEU A 246 -26.84 -26.29 -21.75
C LEU A 246 -25.45 -25.65 -21.73
N VAL A 247 -24.85 -25.50 -20.56
CA VAL A 247 -23.48 -24.95 -20.43
C VAL A 247 -22.46 -25.99 -20.88
N ARG A 248 -21.71 -25.68 -21.95
CA ARG A 248 -20.60 -26.50 -22.45
C ARG A 248 -19.26 -26.02 -21.90
N TYR A 249 -19.05 -24.71 -21.84
CA TYR A 249 -17.89 -24.08 -21.21
C TYR A 249 -18.35 -22.99 -20.27
N VAL A 250 -17.80 -22.99 -19.05
CA VAL A 250 -18.15 -22.04 -18.00
C VAL A 250 -17.57 -20.67 -18.32
N GLY A 251 -18.41 -19.63 -18.23
CA GLY A 251 -17.99 -18.24 -18.27
C GLY A 251 -17.65 -17.72 -16.88
N TYR A 252 -17.07 -16.52 -16.78
CA TYR A 252 -16.70 -15.94 -15.49
C TYR A 252 -17.01 -14.44 -15.40
N LYS A 253 -17.30 -13.99 -14.18
CA LYS A 253 -17.50 -12.58 -13.82
C LYS A 253 -16.55 -12.20 -12.68
N LEU A 254 -15.98 -11.00 -12.73
CA LEU A 254 -15.21 -10.39 -11.64
C LEU A 254 -16.07 -9.31 -10.99
N GLY A 255 -16.66 -9.60 -9.82
CA GLY A 255 -17.66 -8.74 -9.22
C GLY A 255 -18.86 -8.53 -10.16
N ALA A 256 -19.08 -7.30 -10.62
CA ALA A 256 -20.13 -6.96 -11.58
C ALA A 256 -19.69 -7.07 -13.05
N ARG A 257 -18.39 -7.16 -13.32
CA ARG A 257 -17.84 -7.13 -14.67
C ARG A 257 -17.80 -8.53 -15.28
N LEU A 258 -18.34 -8.68 -16.48
CA LEU A 258 -18.16 -9.89 -17.28
C LEU A 258 -16.71 -10.03 -17.74
N LEU A 259 -16.08 -11.17 -17.48
CA LEU A 259 -14.77 -11.52 -18.02
C LEU A 259 -14.92 -12.33 -19.31
N TYR A 260 -15.66 -13.45 -19.22
CA TYR A 260 -15.87 -14.37 -20.34
C TYR A 260 -17.33 -14.82 -20.34
N ARG A 261 -17.94 -14.84 -21.54
CA ARG A 261 -19.27 -15.42 -21.71
C ARG A 261 -19.22 -16.93 -21.57
N ALA A 262 -20.23 -17.52 -20.95
CA ALA A 262 -20.36 -18.97 -20.94
C ALA A 262 -20.74 -19.45 -22.34
N ARG A 263 -20.09 -20.50 -22.81
CA ARG A 263 -20.46 -21.10 -24.09
C ARG A 263 -21.51 -22.16 -23.88
N VAL A 264 -22.62 -21.99 -24.56
CA VAL A 264 -23.83 -22.79 -24.38
C VAL A 264 -24.26 -23.43 -25.69
N SER A 265 -24.92 -24.57 -25.59
CA SER A 265 -25.60 -25.24 -26.71
C SER A 265 -27.07 -25.44 -26.39
N LEU A 266 -27.88 -25.72 -27.40
CA LEU A 266 -29.22 -26.24 -27.16
C LEU A 266 -29.13 -27.58 -26.40
N PRO A 267 -30.04 -27.85 -25.45
CA PRO A 267 -30.14 -29.17 -24.83
C PRO A 267 -30.61 -30.18 -25.89
N LEU A 268 -29.80 -31.21 -26.15
CA LEU A 268 -30.20 -32.35 -26.99
C LEU A 268 -31.44 -33.01 -26.37
N HIS A 269 -32.49 -33.17 -27.18
CA HIS A 269 -33.71 -33.91 -26.81
C HIS A 269 -33.47 -35.42 -26.86
#